data_AF-A0A705RB84-F1
#
_entry.id   AF-A0A705RB84-F1
#
_cell.length_a   1.000
_cell.length_b   1.000
_cell.length_c   1.000
_cell.angle_alpha   90.00
_cell.angle_beta   90.00
_cell.angle_gamma   90.00
#
_symmetry.space_group_name_H-M   'P 1'
#
loop_
_entity.id
_entity.type
_entity.pdbx_description
1 polymer ?
#
loop_
_entity_poly.entity_id
_entity_poly.type
_entity_poly.pdbx_seq_one_letter_code
_entity_poly.pdbx_strand_id
1 'polypeptide(L)' 'MIDWQDLHHSELTVPQLYALLKLRCAVFVVEQRCPYLDVDGDDLVGDNRHILGWHQDELVAYARI' A
#
# COMPACT_ATOMS: atom_id res chain seq x y z
N MET A 1 -4.98 -13.53 13.31
CA MET A 1 -6.15 -12.73 12.89
C MET A 1 -5.61 -11.56 12.10
N ILE A 2 -6.21 -11.22 10.96
CA ILE A 2 -5.79 -10.07 10.16
C ILE A 2 -6.62 -8.87 10.60
N ASP A 3 -5.96 -7.76 10.92
CA ASP A 3 -6.60 -6.47 11.18
C ASP A 3 -6.73 -5.69 9.87
N TRP A 4 -7.94 -5.27 9.52
CA TRP A 4 -8.24 -4.63 8.25
C TRP A 4 -8.53 -3.16 8.46
N GLN A 5 -7.92 -2.32 7.62
CA GLN A 5 -8.11 -0.88 7.62
C GLN A 5 -8.52 -0.46 6.20
N ASP A 6 -9.53 0.40 6.09
CA ASP A 6 -9.93 1.07 4.86
C ASP A 6 -9.81 2.58 5.08
N LEU A 7 -8.78 3.16 4.48
CA LEU A 7 -8.32 4.52 4.77
C LEU A 7 -8.44 5.39 3.52
N HIS A 8 -9.02 6.58 3.66
CA HIS A 8 -8.82 7.63 2.67
C HIS A 8 -7.33 8.03 2.67
N HIS A 9 -6.77 8.44 1.52
CA HIS A 9 -5.34 8.77 1.43
C HIS A 9 -4.87 9.81 2.46
N SER A 10 -5.74 10.75 2.85
CA SER A 10 -5.43 11.75 3.87
C SER A 10 -5.33 11.20 5.31
N GLU A 11 -5.79 9.97 5.54
CA GLU A 11 -5.74 9.29 6.85
C GLU A 11 -4.49 8.41 6.98
N LEU A 12 -3.73 8.22 5.88
CA LEU A 12 -2.49 7.48 5.93
C LEU A 12 -1.44 8.18 6.78
N THR A 13 -0.90 7.44 7.74
CA THR A 13 0.32 7.84 8.44
C THR A 13 1.55 7.57 7.57
N VAL A 14 2.65 8.28 7.85
CA VAL A 14 3.94 8.07 7.16
C VAL A 14 4.42 6.60 7.23
N PRO A 15 4.33 5.89 8.37
CA PRO A 15 4.68 4.46 8.43
C PRO A 15 3.78 3.58 7.56
N GLN A 16 2.46 3.84 7.50
CA GLN A 16 1.54 3.07 6.64
C GLN A 16 1.86 3.29 5.15
N LEU A 17 2.11 4.54 4.75
CA LEU A 17 2.53 4.87 3.38
C LEU A 17 3.83 4.15 3.03
N TYR A 18 4.81 4.14 3.93
CA TYR A 18 6.06 3.43 3.68
C TYR A 18 5.84 1.91 3.57
N ALA A 19 5.00 1.32 4.42
CA ALA A 19 4.70 -0.10 4.42
C ALA A 19 4.02 -0.54 3.10
N LEU A 20 3.01 0.19 2.62
CA LEU A 20 2.32 -0.16 1.38
C LEU A 20 3.22 -0.02 0.15
N LEU A 21 4.04 1.05 0.08
CA LEU A 21 4.98 1.23 -1.03
C LEU A 21 6.05 0.14 -1.05
N LYS A 22 6.57 -0.25 0.12
CA LYS A 22 7.53 -1.35 0.25
C LYS A 22 6.93 -2.66 -0.22
N LEU A 23 5.70 -3.00 0.22
CA LEU A 23 5.03 -4.25 -0.16
C LEU A 23 4.77 -4.32 -1.67
N ARG A 24 4.23 -3.25 -2.26
CA ARG A 24 3.99 -3.18 -3.71
C ARG A 24 5.27 -3.33 -4.51
N CYS A 25 6.35 -2.64 -4.12
CA CYS A 25 7.65 -2.77 -4.77
C CYS A 25 8.21 -4.20 -4.67
N ALA A 26 8.09 -4.84 -3.50
CA ALA A 26 8.53 -6.22 -3.32
C ALA A 26 7.83 -7.18 -4.30
N VAL A 27 6.52 -7.01 -4.51
CA VAL A 27 5.72 -7.89 -5.38
C VAL A 27 5.81 -7.48 -6.85
N PHE A 28 5.36 -6.28 -7.19
CA PHE A 28 5.17 -5.87 -8.59
C PHE A 28 6.46 -5.48 -9.30
N VAL A 29 7.48 -5.02 -8.57
CA VAL A 29 8.76 -4.62 -9.18
C VAL A 29 9.81 -5.72 -9.05
N VAL A 30 10.06 -6.21 -7.83
CA VAL A 30 11.17 -7.15 -7.55
C VAL A 30 10.80 -8.59 -7.90
N GLU A 31 9.75 -9.16 -7.30
CA GLU A 31 9.36 -10.54 -7.53
C GLU A 31 8.96 -10.79 -8.99
N GLN A 32 8.13 -9.89 -9.54
CA GLN A 32 7.70 -9.97 -10.94
C GLN A 32 8.77 -9.52 -11.95
N ARG A 33 9.91 -9.00 -11.48
CA ARG A 33 11.03 -8.48 -12.32
C ARG A 33 10.54 -7.48 -13.38
N CYS A 34 9.60 -6.62 -13.00
CA CYS A 34 9.00 -5.63 -13.88
C CYS A 34 9.48 -4.24 -13.44
N PRO A 35 10.54 -3.68 -14.04
CA PRO A 35 10.97 -2.31 -13.74
C PRO A 35 9.98 -1.32 -14.37
N TYR A 36 8.96 -0.94 -13.61
CA TYR A 36 8.03 0.15 -13.95
C TYR A 36 7.93 1.14 -12.78
N LEU A 37 7.39 2.32 -13.04
CA LEU A 37 7.14 3.34 -12.01
C LEU A 37 5.87 2.97 -11.23
N ASP A 38 6.01 2.22 -10.15
CA ASP A 38 4.88 1.87 -9.27
C ASP A 38 4.30 3.09 -8.54
N VAL A 39 5.16 4.04 -8.14
CA VAL A 39 4.74 5.31 -7.51
C VAL A 39 4.34 6.29 -8.61
N ASP A 40 3.13 6.08 -9.14
CA ASP A 40 2.56 6.77 -10.30
C ASP A 40 1.98 8.17 -10.01
N GLY A 41 1.84 8.53 -8.73
CA GLY A 41 1.27 9.80 -8.28
C GLY A 41 -0.21 9.72 -7.91
N ASP A 42 -0.84 8.56 -8.07
CA ASP A 42 -2.28 8.38 -7.79
C ASP A 42 -2.56 8.03 -6.32
N ASP A 43 -1.54 7.81 -5.50
CA ASP A 43 -1.74 7.39 -4.10
C ASP A 43 -2.38 8.48 -3.21
N LEU A 44 -2.13 9.76 -3.46
CA LEU A 44 -2.48 10.85 -2.52
C LEU A 44 -3.40 11.92 -3.15
N VAL A 45 -4.29 11.52 -4.06
CA VAL A 45 -5.16 12.44 -4.82
C VAL A 45 -6.64 12.03 -4.75
N GLY A 46 -7.52 12.99 -4.99
CA GLY A 46 -8.97 12.76 -5.07
C GLY A 46 -9.55 12.18 -3.78
N ASP A 47 -10.41 11.18 -3.95
CA ASP A 47 -11.04 10.41 -2.87
C ASP A 47 -10.43 8.99 -2.76
N ASN A 48 -9.22 8.80 -3.29
CA ASN A 48 -8.59 7.49 -3.39
C ASN A 48 -8.40 6.84 -2.01
N ARG A 49 -8.61 5.53 -1.96
CA ARG A 49 -8.59 4.75 -0.72
C ARG A 49 -7.54 3.66 -0.76
N HIS A 50 -7.07 3.28 0.43
CA HIS A 50 -6.13 2.20 0.64
C HIS A 50 -6.69 1.20 1.63
N ILE A 51 -6.78 -0.05 1.19
CA ILE A 51 -7.16 -1.18 2.03
C ILE A 51 -5.87 -1.85 2.49
N LEU A 52 -5.66 -1.91 3.80
CA LEU A 52 -4.50 -2.50 4.45
C LEU A 52 -4.92 -3.70 5.29
N GLY A 53 -4.25 -4.85 5.12
CA GLY A 53 -4.41 -6.01 5.99
C GLY A 53 -3.12 -6.26 6.78
N TRP A 54 -3.20 -6.11 8.10
CA TRP A 54 -2.07 -6.26 9.03
C TRP A 54 -2.13 -7.58 9.79
N HIS A 55 -0.98 -8.21 9.95
CA HIS A 55 -0.81 -9.38 10.81
C HIS A 55 0.45 -9.19 11.66
N GLN A 56 0.29 -9.06 12.98
CA GLN A 56 1.42 -8.90 13.91
C GLN A 56 2.39 -7.76 13.49
N ASP A 57 1.85 -6.57 13.24
CA ASP A 57 2.58 -5.38 12.79
C ASP A 57 3.24 -5.47 11.40
N GLU A 58 2.95 -6.54 10.63
CA GLU A 58 3.38 -6.68 9.24
C GLU A 58 2.21 -6.47 8.28
N LEU A 59 2.42 -5.66 7.23
CA LEU A 59 1.44 -5.47 6.18
C LEU A 59 1.51 -6.66 5.22
N VAL A 60 0.46 -7.49 5.22
CA VAL A 60 0.39 -8.76 4.47
C VAL A 60 -0.62 -8.73 3.32
N ALA A 61 -1.48 -7.71 3.27
CA ALA A 61 -2.42 -7.50 2.18
C ALA A 61 -2.58 -6.01 1.86
N TYR A 62 -2.77 -5.68 0.58
CA TYR A 62 -2.93 -4.31 0.10
C TYR A 62 -3.82 -4.24 -1.15
N ALA A 63 -4.67 -3.22 -1.22
CA ALA A 63 -5.31 -2.77 -2.46
C ALA A 63 -5.49 -1.24 -2.45
N ARG A 64 -5.48 -0.63 -3.64
CA ARG A 64 -5.80 0.79 -3.87
C ARG A 64 -7.12 0.89 -4.65
N ILE A 65 -7.93 1.90 -4.35
CA ILE A 65 -9.19 2.22 -5.02
C ILE A 65 -9.13 3.67 -5.47
#